data_AF-A0A946P6S6-F1
#
_entry.id   AF-A0A946P6S6-F1
#
_cell.length_a   1.000
_cell.length_b   1.000
_cell.length_c   1.000
_cell.angle_alpha   90.00
_cell.angle_beta   90.00
_cell.angle_gamma   90.00
#
_symmetry.space_group_name_H-M   'P 1'
#
loop_
_entity.id
_entity.type
_entity.pdbx_description
1 polymer ?
#
loop_
_entity_poly.entity_id
_entity_poly.type
_entity_poly.pdbx_seq_one_letter_code
_entity_poly.pdbx_strand_id
1 'polypeptide(L)'
;MAQLTASNHTVKRALTDPRICSGIGNAYSDEILHRAKLSPLLWTSRATSDELNRLFDCVQSVLEEWKLRLSDEAAANDGWPKKVTAFRRERSVHGRFGEPCPVCTSPVQRIAYADNETNYCPACQTQGKLLADRSLSRLLKKDWPRTLDELEDLKRNKPT
;
A
#
# COMPACT_ATOMS: atom_id res chain seq x y z
N MET A 1 -19.47 1.35 -3.57
CA MET A 1 -19.04 0.59 -2.38
C MET A 1 -19.76 -0.74 -2.18
N ALA A 2 -21.06 -0.86 -2.46
CA ALA A 2 -21.82 -2.12 -2.27
C ALA A 2 -21.18 -3.37 -2.94
N GLN A 3 -20.57 -3.22 -4.12
CA GLN A 3 -19.91 -4.34 -4.81
C GLN A 3 -18.60 -4.78 -4.14
N LEU A 4 -17.93 -3.85 -3.44
CA LEU A 4 -16.68 -4.10 -2.72
C LEU A 4 -16.92 -4.92 -1.45
N THR A 5 -18.13 -4.84 -0.87
CA THR A 5 -18.57 -5.61 0.29
C THR A 5 -19.39 -6.85 -0.08
N ALA A 6 -19.67 -7.11 -1.36
CA ALA A 6 -20.45 -8.26 -1.82
C ALA A 6 -19.77 -9.61 -1.58
N SER A 7 -18.44 -9.61 -1.37
CA SER A 7 -17.67 -10.80 -1.00
C SER A 7 -16.69 -10.45 0.12
N ASN A 8 -16.45 -11.41 1.03
CA ASN A 8 -15.57 -11.19 2.18
C ASN A 8 -14.11 -11.48 1.81
N HIS A 9 -13.36 -10.41 1.56
CA HIS A 9 -11.95 -10.42 1.22
C HIS A 9 -11.23 -9.26 1.93
N THR A 10 -9.92 -9.15 1.81
CA THR A 10 -9.24 -7.90 2.19
C THR A 10 -9.64 -6.77 1.23
N VAL A 11 -9.78 -5.54 1.73
CA VAL A 11 -10.10 -4.35 0.92
C VAL A 11 -9.12 -4.18 -0.24
N LYS A 12 -7.81 -4.41 -0.01
CA LYS A 12 -6.80 -4.38 -1.09
C LYS A 12 -7.14 -5.35 -2.23
N ARG A 13 -7.42 -6.62 -1.89
CA ARG A 13 -7.81 -7.65 -2.87
C ARG A 13 -9.04 -7.23 -3.67
N ALA A 14 -10.04 -6.65 -3.02
CA ALA A 14 -11.25 -6.19 -3.69
C ALA A 14 -10.96 -5.02 -4.64
N LEU A 15 -10.09 -4.08 -4.26
CA LEU A 15 -9.63 -2.98 -5.13
C LEU A 15 -8.86 -3.47 -6.35
N THR A 16 -8.06 -4.53 -6.22
CA THR A 16 -7.26 -5.08 -7.33
C THR A 16 -8.00 -6.11 -8.17
N ASP A 17 -9.24 -6.46 -7.84
CA ASP A 17 -10.03 -7.39 -8.63
C ASP A 17 -10.66 -6.64 -9.82
N PRO A 18 -10.25 -6.91 -11.08
CA PRO A 18 -10.77 -6.19 -12.24
C PRO A 18 -12.27 -6.38 -12.46
N ARG A 19 -12.88 -7.40 -11.85
CA ARG A 19 -14.34 -7.62 -11.88
C ARG A 19 -15.09 -6.66 -10.95
N ILE A 20 -14.40 -6.04 -10.00
CA ILE A 20 -14.93 -5.06 -9.05
C ILE A 20 -14.46 -3.65 -9.41
N CYS A 21 -13.16 -3.48 -9.62
CA CYS A 21 -12.52 -2.22 -9.96
C CYS A 21 -11.52 -2.41 -11.11
N SER A 22 -11.90 -1.99 -12.31
CA SER A 22 -10.96 -1.97 -13.45
C SER A 22 -9.96 -0.81 -13.30
N GLY A 23 -8.70 -1.03 -13.68
CA GLY A 23 -7.65 0.00 -13.70
C GLY A 23 -6.89 0.21 -12.38
N ILE A 24 -7.33 -0.39 -11.27
CA ILE A 24 -6.60 -0.32 -9.99
C ILE A 24 -5.70 -1.54 -9.84
N GLY A 25 -4.39 -1.33 -10.07
CA GLY A 25 -3.35 -2.34 -9.87
C GLY A 25 -2.72 -2.30 -8.48
N ASN A 26 -1.64 -3.07 -8.31
CA ASN A 26 -0.91 -3.15 -7.05
C ASN A 26 -0.40 -1.78 -6.56
N ALA A 27 0.18 -0.99 -7.47
CA ALA A 27 0.68 0.35 -7.17
C ALA A 27 -0.42 1.30 -6.69
N TYR A 28 -1.52 1.40 -7.43
CA TYR A 28 -2.63 2.27 -7.05
C TYR A 28 -3.27 1.82 -5.73
N SER A 29 -3.46 0.51 -5.53
CA SER A 29 -4.05 0.03 -4.28
C SER A 29 -3.17 0.33 -3.05
N ASP A 30 -1.84 0.26 -3.13
CA ASP A 30 -0.95 0.69 -2.05
C ASP A 30 -1.13 2.19 -1.74
N GLU A 31 -1.10 3.04 -2.77
CA GLU A 31 -1.24 4.49 -2.63
C GLU A 31 -2.61 4.90 -2.07
N ILE A 32 -3.68 4.27 -2.56
CA ILE A 32 -5.06 4.51 -2.14
C ILE A 32 -5.23 4.14 -0.67
N LEU A 33 -4.76 2.96 -0.26
CA LEU A 33 -4.90 2.50 1.13
C LEU A 33 -4.05 3.32 2.10
N HIS A 34 -2.86 3.76 1.66
CA HIS A 34 -2.06 4.71 2.43
C HIS A 34 -2.80 6.04 2.62
N ARG A 35 -3.36 6.60 1.54
CA ARG A 35 -4.12 7.87 1.62
C ARG A 35 -5.36 7.74 2.50
N ALA A 36 -6.07 6.61 2.40
CA ALA A 36 -7.23 6.29 3.21
C ALA A 36 -6.89 5.90 4.67
N LYS A 37 -5.60 5.75 5.00
CA LYS A 37 -5.09 5.28 6.29
C LYS A 37 -5.72 3.93 6.69
N LEU A 38 -5.88 3.03 5.73
CA LEU A 38 -6.45 1.70 5.92
C LEU A 38 -5.38 0.62 5.84
N SER A 39 -5.47 -0.37 6.72
CA SER A 39 -4.62 -1.55 6.66
C SER A 39 -4.84 -2.30 5.34
N PRO A 40 -3.78 -2.76 4.65
CA PRO A 40 -3.93 -3.62 3.48
C PRO A 40 -4.58 -4.98 3.80
N LEU A 41 -4.62 -5.37 5.08
CA LEU A 41 -5.28 -6.58 5.57
C LEU A 41 -6.65 -6.31 6.21
N LEU A 42 -7.19 -5.08 6.09
CA LEU A 42 -8.57 -4.79 6.50
C LEU A 42 -9.53 -5.66 5.70
N TRP A 43 -10.42 -6.38 6.36
CA TRP A 43 -11.45 -7.19 5.71
C TRP A 43 -12.65 -6.32 5.34
N THR A 44 -13.26 -6.57 4.19
CA THR A 44 -14.44 -5.85 3.70
C THR A 44 -15.62 -5.96 4.67
N SER A 45 -15.76 -7.09 5.35
CA SER A 45 -16.74 -7.31 6.43
C SER A 45 -16.50 -6.51 7.71
N ARG A 46 -15.29 -5.96 7.91
CA ARG A 46 -14.91 -5.18 9.09
C ARG A 46 -14.77 -3.68 8.80
N ALA A 47 -14.87 -3.29 7.54
CA ALA A 47 -14.78 -1.89 7.14
C ALA A 47 -16.07 -1.16 7.49
N THR A 48 -15.96 -0.01 8.16
CA THR A 48 -17.13 0.83 8.48
C THR A 48 -17.57 1.63 7.26
N SER A 49 -18.81 2.12 7.26
CA SER A 49 -19.31 2.99 6.18
C SER A 49 -18.44 4.23 5.99
N ASP A 50 -17.93 4.81 7.07
CA ASP A 50 -17.04 6.00 7.01
C ASP A 50 -15.68 5.66 6.41
N GLU A 51 -15.13 4.48 6.73
CA GLU A 51 -13.89 3.98 6.10
C GLU A 51 -14.09 3.74 4.61
N LEU A 52 -15.25 3.20 4.21
CA LEU A 52 -15.57 2.93 2.81
C LEU A 52 -15.82 4.23 2.02
N ASN A 53 -16.47 5.22 2.62
CA ASN A 53 -16.66 6.54 1.99
C ASN A 53 -15.31 7.26 1.83
N ARG A 54 -14.49 7.30 2.89
CA ARG A 54 -13.13 7.86 2.81
C ARG A 54 -12.28 7.13 1.78
N LEU A 55 -12.39 5.80 1.69
CA LEU A 55 -11.70 5.01 0.68
C LEU A 55 -12.10 5.43 -0.72
N PHE A 56 -13.40 5.61 -0.97
CA PHE A 56 -13.91 6.06 -2.27
C PHE A 56 -13.34 7.43 -2.68
N ASP A 57 -13.34 8.40 -1.76
CA ASP A 57 -12.75 9.72 -2.00
C ASP A 57 -11.24 9.63 -2.28
N CYS A 58 -10.54 8.73 -1.55
CA CYS A 58 -9.13 8.46 -1.77
C CYS A 58 -8.87 7.79 -3.13
N VAL A 59 -9.73 6.89 -3.60
CA VAL A 59 -9.64 6.31 -4.95
C VAL A 59 -9.70 7.40 -6.00
N GLN A 60 -10.71 8.27 -5.94
CA GLN A 60 -10.90 9.34 -6.91
C GLN A 60 -9.73 10.32 -6.91
N SER A 61 -9.32 10.79 -5.74
CA SER A 61 -8.21 11.75 -5.62
C SER A 61 -6.88 11.19 -6.11
N VAL A 62 -6.53 9.94 -5.76
CA VAL A 62 -5.28 9.31 -6.23
C VAL A 62 -5.29 9.15 -7.76
N LEU A 63 -6.40 8.69 -8.33
CA LEU A 63 -6.48 8.47 -9.77
C LEU A 63 -6.43 9.79 -10.55
N GLU A 64 -7.12 10.83 -10.09
CA GLU A 64 -7.07 12.15 -10.71
C GLU A 64 -5.67 12.77 -10.61
N GLU A 65 -5.04 12.69 -9.44
CA GLU A 65 -3.66 13.15 -9.24
C GLU A 65 -2.70 12.50 -10.25
N TRP A 66 -2.76 11.18 -10.41
CA TRP A 66 -1.86 10.47 -11.31
C TRP A 66 -2.20 10.68 -12.79
N LYS A 67 -3.48 10.82 -13.13
CA LYS A 67 -3.91 11.20 -14.47
C LYS A 67 -3.33 12.57 -14.87
N LEU A 68 -3.40 13.56 -13.99
CA LEU A 68 -2.84 14.89 -14.24
C LEU A 68 -1.32 14.83 -14.39
N ARG A 69 -0.61 14.21 -13.44
CA ARG A 69 0.85 14.04 -13.52
C ARG A 69 1.32 13.38 -14.81
N LEU A 70 0.64 12.32 -15.24
CA LEU A 70 1.01 11.61 -16.46
C LEU A 70 0.65 12.42 -17.73
N SER A 71 -0.42 13.20 -17.69
CA SER A 71 -0.77 14.14 -18.77
C SER A 71 0.29 15.24 -18.91
N ASP A 72 0.74 15.80 -17.79
CA ASP A 72 1.80 16.82 -17.76
C ASP A 72 3.14 16.24 -18.27
N GLU A 73 3.49 15.02 -17.84
CA GLU A 73 4.66 14.30 -18.36
C GLU A 73 4.55 14.07 -19.87
N ALA A 74 3.37 13.68 -20.37
CA ALA A 74 3.16 13.47 -21.80
C ALA A 74 3.28 14.78 -22.59
N ALA A 75 2.75 15.88 -22.06
CA ALA A 75 2.88 17.21 -22.67
C ALA A 75 4.35 17.68 -22.70
N ALA A 76 5.11 17.40 -21.63
CA ALA A 76 6.53 17.75 -21.55
C ALA A 76 7.43 16.90 -22.46
N ASN A 77 7.00 15.69 -22.82
CA ASN A 77 7.79 14.72 -23.60
C ASN A 77 7.29 14.54 -25.06
N ASP A 78 6.44 15.44 -25.57
CA ASP A 78 5.84 15.36 -26.90
C ASP A 78 5.15 14.01 -27.19
N GLY A 79 4.44 13.50 -26.18
CA GLY A 79 3.67 12.27 -26.28
C GLY A 79 3.74 11.38 -25.06
N TRP A 80 2.86 10.38 -25.03
CA TRP A 80 2.79 9.41 -23.94
C TRP A 80 4.00 8.47 -23.94
N PRO A 81 4.55 8.14 -22.76
CA PRO A 81 5.67 7.21 -22.67
C PRO A 81 5.29 5.83 -23.20
N LYS A 82 6.14 5.26 -24.07
CA LYS A 82 5.94 3.91 -24.65
C LYS A 82 5.94 2.79 -23.60
N LYS A 83 6.50 3.06 -22.41
CA LYS A 83 6.49 2.16 -21.24
C LYS A 83 6.10 2.95 -20.01
N VAL A 84 5.00 2.57 -19.38
CA VAL A 84 4.59 3.11 -18.07
C VAL A 84 5.10 2.17 -16.99
N THR A 85 5.96 2.68 -16.10
CA THR A 85 6.41 1.94 -14.92
C THR A 85 5.54 2.26 -13.70
N ALA A 86 5.29 1.25 -12.88
CA ALA A 86 4.65 1.40 -11.58
C ALA A 86 5.58 2.06 -10.54
N PHE A 87 6.90 1.86 -10.69
CA PHE A 87 7.94 2.40 -9.81
C PHE A 87 8.31 3.82 -10.22
N ARG A 88 7.86 4.79 -9.43
CA ARG A 88 8.05 6.22 -9.66
C ARG A 88 8.41 6.89 -8.33
N ARG A 89 9.33 7.87 -8.35
CA ARG A 89 9.82 8.54 -7.13
C ARG A 89 8.71 9.30 -6.41
N GLU A 90 7.67 9.69 -7.14
CA GLU A 90 6.52 10.45 -6.66
C GLU A 90 5.49 9.57 -5.93
N ARG A 91 5.66 8.24 -5.91
CA ARG A 91 4.81 7.34 -5.11
C ARG A 91 5.03 7.64 -3.62
N SER A 92 3.98 7.51 -2.80
CA SER A 92 4.09 7.72 -1.36
C SER A 92 4.67 6.51 -0.65
N VAL A 93 4.21 5.31 -1.01
CA VAL A 93 4.59 4.05 -0.35
C VAL A 93 4.95 2.95 -1.35
N HIS A 94 4.33 2.91 -2.53
CA HIS A 94 4.57 1.83 -3.48
C HIS A 94 6.02 1.83 -3.98
N GLY A 95 6.70 0.69 -3.85
CA GLY A 95 8.11 0.54 -4.20
C GLY A 95 9.08 1.28 -3.28
N ARG A 96 8.62 1.82 -2.15
CA ARG A 96 9.40 2.66 -1.22
C ARG A 96 9.77 1.95 0.08
N PHE A 97 9.89 0.63 0.07
CA PHE A 97 10.24 -0.14 1.27
C PHE A 97 11.53 0.38 1.93
N GLY A 98 11.48 0.67 3.22
CA GLY A 98 12.57 1.24 4.01
C GLY A 98 12.70 2.76 3.94
N GLU A 99 12.07 3.42 2.96
CA GLU A 99 12.09 4.89 2.86
C GLU A 99 11.11 5.55 3.84
N PRO A 100 11.34 6.82 4.21
CA PRO A 100 10.44 7.55 5.10
C PRO A 100 9.07 7.78 4.45
N CYS A 101 8.02 7.47 5.21
CA CYS A 101 6.65 7.83 4.87
C CYS A 101 6.53 9.37 4.74
N PRO A 102 5.92 9.90 3.66
CA PRO A 102 5.80 11.35 3.46
C PRO A 102 4.84 12.03 4.46
N VAL A 103 4.06 11.26 5.23
CA VAL A 103 3.09 11.78 6.21
C VAL A 103 3.64 11.80 7.63
N CYS A 104 4.35 10.74 8.03
CA CYS A 104 4.74 10.53 9.43
C CYS A 104 6.20 10.11 9.63
N THR A 105 7.01 10.13 8.56
CA THR A 105 8.45 9.79 8.52
C THR A 105 8.84 8.37 8.93
N SER A 106 7.94 7.58 9.51
CA SER A 106 8.17 6.16 9.82
C SER A 106 8.57 5.38 8.55
N PRO A 107 9.47 4.39 8.65
CA PRO A 107 9.94 3.65 7.50
C PRO A 107 8.81 2.80 6.91
N VAL A 108 8.56 2.96 5.61
CA VAL A 108 7.59 2.16 4.87
C VAL A 108 7.98 0.69 4.93
N GLN A 109 7.00 -0.16 5.21
CA GLN A 109 7.16 -1.61 5.34
C GLN A 109 6.54 -2.32 4.15
N ARG A 110 6.82 -3.62 4.03
CA ARG A 110 6.26 -4.45 2.97
C ARG A 110 5.72 -5.78 3.49
N ILE A 111 4.71 -6.29 2.79
CA ILE A 111 4.30 -7.69 2.84
C ILE A 111 4.71 -8.29 1.51
N ALA A 112 5.75 -9.12 1.50
CA ALA A 112 6.19 -9.81 0.29
C ALA A 112 5.49 -11.19 0.17
N TYR A 113 5.01 -11.51 -1.03
CA TYR A 113 4.44 -12.81 -1.38
C TYR A 113 4.78 -13.19 -2.81
N ALA A 114 5.70 -14.15 -2.97
CA ALA A 114 6.20 -14.60 -4.27
C ALA A 114 6.55 -13.40 -5.18
N ASP A 115 5.77 -13.18 -6.23
CA ASP A 115 6.03 -12.14 -7.25
C ASP A 115 5.34 -10.79 -6.95
N ASN A 116 4.61 -10.68 -5.84
CA ASN A 116 3.91 -9.46 -5.44
C ASN A 116 4.39 -8.94 -4.08
N GLU A 117 4.49 -7.62 -3.97
CA GLU A 117 4.71 -6.93 -2.70
C GLU A 117 3.61 -5.92 -2.43
N THR A 118 3.26 -5.73 -1.17
CA THR A 118 2.34 -4.69 -0.71
C THR A 118 3.11 -3.73 0.18
N ASN A 119 3.25 -2.47 -0.22
CA ASN A 119 3.91 -1.48 0.61
C ASN A 119 2.90 -0.68 1.44
N TYR A 120 3.23 -0.44 2.70
CA TYR A 120 2.35 0.27 3.63
C TYR A 120 3.18 1.01 4.70
N CYS A 121 2.59 2.02 5.32
CA CYS A 121 3.15 2.69 6.48
C CYS A 121 2.54 2.13 7.77
N PRO A 122 3.32 1.53 8.69
CA PRO A 122 2.78 0.97 9.93
C PRO A 122 2.12 2.02 10.82
N ALA A 123 2.75 3.18 10.98
CA ALA A 123 2.22 4.25 11.81
C ALA A 123 0.89 4.78 11.26
N CYS A 124 0.76 4.98 9.94
CA CYS A 124 -0.45 5.52 9.33
C CYS A 124 -1.59 4.49 9.18
N GLN A 125 -1.29 3.22 8.94
CA GLN A 125 -2.30 2.24 8.48
C GLN A 125 -2.60 1.12 9.49
N THR A 126 -1.73 0.89 10.47
CA THR A 126 -1.83 -0.28 11.37
C THR A 126 -1.54 0.07 12.83
N GLN A 127 -1.59 1.36 13.20
CA GLN A 127 -1.31 1.84 14.56
C GLN A 127 0.09 1.39 15.05
N GLY A 128 1.08 1.42 14.16
CA GLY A 128 2.46 1.02 14.45
C GLY A 128 2.74 -0.49 14.37
N LYS A 129 1.72 -1.33 14.14
CA LYS A 129 1.89 -2.79 14.06
C LYS A 129 2.53 -3.21 12.74
N LEU A 130 3.55 -4.05 12.81
CA LEU A 130 4.12 -4.71 11.66
C LEU A 130 3.27 -5.91 11.24
N LEU A 131 2.81 -5.86 9.99
CA LEU A 131 2.16 -6.97 9.32
C LEU A 131 3.22 -7.99 8.92
N ALA A 132 2.97 -9.26 9.25
CA ALA A 132 3.88 -10.35 8.95
C ALA A 132 4.12 -10.47 7.43
N ASP A 133 5.36 -10.25 6.99
CA ASP A 133 5.73 -10.58 5.62
C ASP A 133 5.83 -12.10 5.49
N ARG A 134 5.31 -12.71 4.42
CA ARG A 134 5.24 -14.18 4.32
C ARG A 134 6.59 -14.86 4.09
N SER A 135 7.66 -14.09 3.91
CA SER A 135 9.03 -14.57 3.64
C SER A 135 9.87 -14.67 4.92
N LEU A 136 10.19 -13.53 5.54
CA LEU A 136 10.96 -13.40 6.76
C LEU A 136 10.18 -13.84 7.99
N SER A 137 8.86 -13.59 8.08
CA SER A 137 8.10 -14.08 9.25
C SER A 137 8.08 -15.62 9.32
N ARG A 138 8.15 -16.30 8.17
CA ARG A 138 8.27 -17.76 8.12
C ARG A 138 9.63 -18.24 8.60
N LEU A 139 10.69 -17.47 8.34
CA LEU A 139 12.05 -17.73 8.81
C LEU A 139 12.18 -17.46 10.31
N LEU A 140 11.72 -16.30 10.77
CA LEU A 140 11.85 -15.83 12.16
C LEU A 140 10.82 -16.45 13.11
N LYS A 141 9.66 -16.89 12.61
CA LYS A 141 8.58 -17.50 13.40
C LYS A 141 8.21 -16.65 14.62
N LYS A 142 8.53 -17.13 15.82
CA LYS A 142 8.24 -16.47 17.10
C LYS A 142 9.07 -15.19 17.31
N ASP A 143 10.19 -15.07 16.60
CA ASP A 143 11.14 -13.96 16.69
C ASP A 143 10.80 -12.83 15.68
N TRP A 144 9.64 -12.91 15.02
CA TRP A 144 9.17 -11.85 14.12
C TRP A 144 8.79 -10.58 14.90
N PRO A 145 9.35 -9.41 14.54
CA PRO A 145 9.03 -8.15 15.21
C PRO A 145 7.60 -7.70 14.86
N ARG A 146 6.82 -7.36 15.88
CA ARG A 146 5.42 -6.94 15.78
C ARG A 146 5.26 -5.43 15.75
N THR A 147 6.30 -4.68 16.07
CA THR A 147 6.33 -3.21 16.08
C THR A 147 7.59 -2.68 15.40
N LEU A 148 7.59 -1.39 15.07
CA LEU A 148 8.78 -0.72 14.53
C LEU A 148 9.96 -0.77 15.51
N ASP A 149 9.70 -0.54 16.81
CA ASP A 149 10.73 -0.56 17.85
C ASP A 149 11.40 -1.96 17.96
N GLU A 150 10.60 -3.03 17.96
CA GLU A 150 11.13 -4.41 17.98
C GLU A 150 11.97 -4.71 16.73
N LEU A 151 11.60 -4.16 15.57
CA LEU A 151 12.35 -4.32 14.33
C LEU A 151 13.69 -3.56 14.38
N GLU A 152 13.72 -2.37 14.98
CA GLU A 152 14.95 -1.61 15.18
C GLU A 152 15.91 -2.31 16.15
N ASP A 153 15.39 -2.84 17.26
CA ASP A 153 16.16 -3.63 18.21
C ASP A 153 16.77 -4.88 17.56
N LEU A 154 15.99 -5.59 16.73
CA LEU A 154 16.48 -6.76 15.98
C LEU A 154 17.60 -6.39 14.99
N LYS A 155 17.50 -5.22 14.33
CA LYS A 155 18.57 -4.72 13.45
C LYS A 155 19.84 -4.37 14.22
N ARG A 156 19.70 -3.73 15.39
CA ARG A 156 20.82 -3.36 16.26
C ARG A 156 21.59 -4.58 16.79
N ASN A 157 20.89 -5.67 17.05
CA ASN A 157 21.44 -6.88 17.65
C ASN A 157 21.95 -7.92 16.63
N LYS A 158 22.00 -7.59 15.33
CA LYS A 158 22.47 -8.53 14.31
C LYS A 158 24.00 -8.67 14.39
N PRO A 159 24.55 -9.87 14.67
CA PRO A 159 26.00 -10.06 14.68
C PRO A 159 26.56 -9.80 13.27
N THR A 160 27.74 -9.17 13.24
CA THR A 160 28.44 -8.75 12.01
C THR A 160 28.89 -9.93 11.17
#